data_AF-A0A257MMF3-F1
#
_entry.id   AF-A0A257MMF3-F1
#
_cell.length_a   1.000
_cell.length_b   1.000
_cell.length_c   1.000
_cell.angle_alpha   90.00
_cell.angle_beta   90.00
_cell.angle_gamma   90.00
#
_symmetry.space_group_name_H-M   'P 1'
#
loop_
_entity.id
_entity.type
_entity.pdbx_description
1 polymer ?
#
loop_
_entity_poly.entity_id
_entity_poly.type
_entity_poly.pdbx_seq_one_letter_code
_entity_poly.pdbx_strand_id
1 'polypeptide(L)'
;MNPQRSEIFGRMVSFLHLDSDGLRRTVLESMLEAREFTVASLHEIVSRRLEVSKKTIASMIGYICSRLGILHVTKKSYRLPTSYILREEYADMARAVLAGL
;
A
#
# COMPACT_ATOMS: atom_id res chain seq x y z
N MET A 1 19.74 3.37 11.29
CA MET A 1 18.32 3.02 11.10
C MET A 1 17.98 1.86 12.03
N ASN A 2 16.84 1.86 12.74
CA ASN A 2 16.46 0.72 13.59
C ASN A 2 16.37 -0.55 12.71
N PRO A 3 16.94 -1.71 13.13
CA PRO A 3 16.91 -2.96 12.36
C PRO A 3 15.54 -3.32 11.77
N GLN A 4 14.45 -3.09 12.53
CA GLN A 4 13.09 -3.35 12.04
C GLN A 4 12.71 -2.44 10.86
N ARG A 5 13.07 -1.15 10.91
CA ARG A 5 12.80 -0.20 9.81
C ARG A 5 13.59 -0.58 8.55
N SER A 6 14.85 -1.01 8.71
CA SER A 6 15.67 -1.49 7.58
C SER A 6 15.05 -2.69 6.87
N GLU A 7 14.50 -3.62 7.64
CA GLU A 7 13.82 -4.78 7.07
C GLU A 7 12.55 -4.38 6.30
N ILE A 8 11.72 -3.50 6.88
CA ILE A 8 10.52 -2.97 6.24
C ILE A 8 10.87 -2.21 4.95
N PHE A 9 11.90 -1.38 4.98
CA PHE A 9 12.42 -0.69 3.80
C PHE A 9 12.82 -1.67 2.70
N GLY A 10 13.61 -2.69 3.02
CA GLY A 10 14.02 -3.72 2.06
C GLY A 10 12.85 -4.48 1.45
N ARG A 11 11.80 -4.76 2.23
CA ARG A 11 10.56 -5.36 1.74
C ARG A 11 9.82 -4.43 0.76
N MET A 12 9.75 -3.12 1.04
CA MET A 12 9.15 -2.13 0.13
C MET A 12 9.93 -2.01 -1.18
N VAL A 13 11.26 -1.97 -1.11
CA VAL A 13 12.13 -1.97 -2.31
C VAL A 13 11.89 -3.21 -3.15
N SER A 14 11.90 -4.39 -2.52
CA SER A 14 11.64 -5.66 -3.20
C SER A 14 10.25 -5.70 -3.83
N PHE A 15 9.26 -5.10 -3.17
CA PHE A 15 7.91 -4.96 -3.71
C PHE A 15 7.89 -4.13 -4.99
N LEU A 16 8.50 -2.94 -5.01
CA LEU A 16 8.57 -2.13 -6.23
C LEU A 16 9.49 -2.71 -7.30
N HIS A 17 10.50 -3.50 -6.94
CA HIS A 17 11.36 -4.16 -7.93
C HIS A 17 10.61 -5.18 -8.80
N LEU A 18 9.54 -5.78 -8.26
CA LEU A 18 8.66 -6.69 -8.99
C LEU A 18 7.60 -5.97 -9.83
N ASP A 19 7.65 -4.64 -9.91
CA ASP A 19 6.64 -3.83 -10.59
C ASP A 19 6.89 -3.77 -12.10
N SER A 20 6.31 -4.71 -12.84
CA SER A 20 6.43 -4.80 -14.30
C SER A 20 5.41 -3.95 -15.05
N ASP A 21 4.28 -3.64 -14.43
CA ASP A 21 3.10 -3.00 -15.05
C ASP A 21 2.74 -1.65 -14.42
N GLY A 22 3.54 -1.18 -13.45
CA GLY A 22 3.32 0.07 -12.72
C GLY A 22 2.21 0.00 -11.66
N LEU A 23 1.58 -1.16 -11.47
CA LEU A 23 0.49 -1.32 -10.52
C LEU A 23 0.97 -1.12 -9.08
N ARG A 24 2.13 -1.69 -8.72
CA ARG A 24 2.63 -1.65 -7.33
C ARG A 24 3.02 -0.24 -6.93
N ARG A 25 3.71 0.48 -7.81
CA ARG A 25 4.03 1.90 -7.64
C ARG A 25 2.76 2.74 -7.50
N THR A 26 1.82 2.61 -8.43
CA THR A 26 0.56 3.38 -8.40
C THR A 26 -0.25 3.11 -7.13
N VAL A 27 -0.29 1.85 -6.67
CA VAL A 27 -0.95 1.47 -5.42
C VAL A 27 -0.28 2.13 -4.22
N LEU A 28 1.06 2.08 -4.12
CA LEU A 28 1.79 2.65 -2.99
C LEU A 28 1.68 4.19 -2.95
N GLU A 29 1.73 4.86 -4.11
CA GLU A 29 1.46 6.29 -4.24
C GLU A 29 0.04 6.63 -3.78
N SER A 30 -0.96 5.88 -4.26
CA SER A 30 -2.36 6.11 -3.90
C SER A 30 -2.61 5.93 -2.40
N MET A 31 -1.92 5.00 -1.73
CA MET A 31 -1.99 4.82 -0.28
C MET A 31 -1.41 6.01 0.49
N LEU A 32 -0.27 6.55 0.02
CA LEU A 32 0.36 7.74 0.60
C LEU A 32 -0.52 8.98 0.46
N GLU A 33 -1.15 9.17 -0.70
CA GLU A 33 -2.06 10.27 -0.98
C GLU A 33 -3.34 10.17 -0.12
N ALA A 34 -3.95 8.98 -0.05
CA ALA A 34 -5.23 8.78 0.64
C ALA A 34 -5.13 8.83 2.17
N ARG A 35 -3.98 8.44 2.75
CA ARG A 35 -3.73 8.25 4.21
C ARG A 35 -4.59 7.18 4.89
N GLU A 36 -5.91 7.19 4.68
CA GLU A 36 -6.88 6.17 5.08
C GLU A 36 -7.70 5.75 3.85
N PHE A 37 -7.90 4.44 3.65
CA PHE A 37 -8.62 3.92 2.49
C PHE A 37 -9.33 2.60 2.78
N THR A 38 -10.28 2.26 1.92
CA THR A 38 -10.87 0.92 1.82
C THR A 38 -10.44 0.27 0.51
N VAL A 39 -10.71 -1.03 0.34
CA VAL A 39 -10.50 -1.71 -0.95
C VAL A 39 -11.24 -0.98 -2.08
N ALA A 40 -12.47 -0.52 -1.82
CA ALA A 40 -13.30 0.14 -2.82
C ALA A 40 -12.73 1.52 -3.20
N SER A 41 -12.37 2.34 -2.21
CA SER A 41 -11.85 3.68 -2.49
C SER A 41 -10.47 3.65 -3.14
N LEU A 42 -9.60 2.72 -2.74
CA LEU A 42 -8.30 2.56 -3.39
C LEU A 42 -8.45 2.06 -4.83
N HIS A 43 -9.38 1.12 -5.09
CA HIS A 43 -9.67 0.67 -6.45
C HIS A 43 -10.15 1.83 -7.32
N GLU A 44 -11.05 2.69 -6.80
CA GLU A 44 -11.50 3.87 -7.53
C GLU A 44 -10.34 4.79 -7.92
N ILE A 45 -9.41 5.09 -7.00
CA ILE A 45 -8.24 5.94 -7.27
C ILE A 45 -7.34 5.31 -8.33
N VAL A 46 -6.96 4.04 -8.16
CA VAL A 46 -6.01 3.37 -9.06
C VAL A 46 -6.64 3.14 -10.45
N SER A 47 -7.93 2.84 -10.51
CA SER A 47 -8.65 2.60 -11.77
C SER A 47 -8.71 3.82 -12.70
N ARG A 48 -8.45 5.02 -12.17
CA ARG A 48 -8.33 6.25 -12.98
C ARG A 48 -7.02 6.32 -13.79
N ARG A 49 -6.01 5.54 -13.41
CA ARG A 49 -4.68 5.52 -14.03
C ARG A 49 -4.39 4.21 -14.75
N LEU A 50 -4.96 3.09 -14.27
CA LEU A 50 -4.68 1.74 -14.77
C LEU A 50 -5.97 0.92 -14.87
N GLU A 51 -6.08 0.08 -15.91
CA GLU A 51 -7.16 -0.89 -15.99
C GLU A 51 -6.90 -2.05 -15.00
N VAL A 52 -7.60 -2.03 -13.86
CA VAL A 52 -7.41 -3.02 -12.80
C VAL A 52 -8.72 -3.40 -12.14
N SER A 53 -8.84 -4.68 -11.77
CA SER A 53 -10.02 -5.18 -11.06
C SER A 53 -9.95 -4.87 -9.56
N LYS A 54 -11.12 -4.72 -8.93
CA LYS A 54 -11.24 -4.60 -7.47
C LYS A 54 -10.64 -5.80 -6.73
N LYS A 55 -10.73 -7.00 -7.32
CA LYS A 55 -10.14 -8.23 -6.77
C LYS A 55 -8.61 -8.14 -6.74
N THR A 56 -8.00 -7.66 -7.81
CA THR A 56 -6.54 -7.43 -7.88
C THR A 56 -6.08 -6.45 -6.79
N ILE A 57 -6.81 -5.34 -6.61
CA ILE A 57 -6.53 -4.37 -5.55
C ILE A 57 -6.67 -5.01 -4.15
N ALA A 58 -7.72 -5.80 -3.91
CA ALA A 58 -7.90 -6.51 -2.65
C ALA A 58 -6.73 -7.46 -2.36
N SER A 59 -6.29 -8.23 -3.36
CA SER A 59 -5.12 -9.11 -3.25
C SER A 59 -3.83 -8.33 -2.98
N MET A 60 -3.64 -7.17 -3.63
CA MET A 60 -2.48 -6.31 -3.41
C MET A 60 -2.45 -5.75 -1.98
N ILE A 61 -3.58 -5.27 -1.47
CA ILE A 61 -3.70 -4.82 -0.08
C ILE A 61 -3.40 -5.97 0.89
N GLY A 62 -3.91 -7.18 0.61
CA GLY A 62 -3.63 -8.37 1.41
C GLY A 62 -2.14 -8.72 1.45
N TYR A 63 -1.46 -8.65 0.31
CA TYR A 63 -0.01 -8.81 0.23
C TYR A 63 0.72 -7.74 1.07
N ILE A 64 0.34 -6.48 0.93
CA ILE A 64 0.96 -5.38 1.66
C ILE A 64 0.77 -5.55 3.18
N CYS A 65 -0.41 -5.96 3.64
CA CYS A 65 -0.66 -6.25 5.06
C CYS A 65 0.20 -7.42 5.57
N SER A 66 0.27 -8.52 4.82
CA SER A 66 0.91 -9.76 5.28
C SER A 66 2.43 -9.81 5.10
N ARG A 67 2.95 -9.13 4.06
CA ARG A 67 4.37 -9.21 3.67
C ARG A 67 5.12 -7.93 3.99
N LEU A 68 4.55 -6.76 3.71
CA LEU A 68 5.20 -5.50 4.03
C LEU A 68 4.98 -5.13 5.49
N GLY A 69 3.77 -5.29 6.02
CA GLY A 69 3.45 -4.98 7.42
C GLY A 69 3.32 -3.48 7.70
N ILE A 70 3.07 -2.68 6.66
CA ILE A 70 3.12 -1.21 6.71
C ILE A 70 1.77 -0.54 6.98
N LEU A 71 0.70 -1.35 7.01
CA LEU A 71 -0.66 -0.87 7.21
C LEU A 71 -1.13 -1.14 8.64
N HIS A 72 -1.99 -0.26 9.13
CA HIS A 72 -2.86 -0.50 10.27
C HIS A 72 -4.26 -0.82 9.73
N VAL A 73 -4.86 -1.91 10.21
CA VAL A 73 -6.17 -2.38 9.74
C VAL A 73 -7.21 -2.05 10.81
N THR A 74 -8.22 -1.29 10.42
CA THR A 74 -9.30 -0.85 11.33
C THR A 74 -10.64 -1.40 10.87
N LYS A 75 -11.32 -2.12 11.77
CA LYS A 75 -12.69 -2.57 11.58
C LYS A 75 -13.61 -1.81 12.54
N LYS A 76 -14.13 -0.66 12.09
CA LYS A 76 -14.97 0.23 12.91
C LYS A 76 -16.29 -0.45 13.33
N SER A 77 -16.84 -1.32 12.48
CA SER A 77 -18.06 -2.09 12.74
C SER A 77 -18.12 -3.30 11.80
N TYR A 78 -18.84 -4.36 12.18
CA TYR A 78 -19.09 -5.51 11.31
C TYR A 78 -19.87 -5.16 10.03
N ARG A 79 -20.64 -4.07 10.04
CA ARG A 79 -21.44 -3.61 8.90
C ARG A 79 -20.69 -2.64 7.98
N LEU A 80 -19.53 -2.15 8.40
CA LEU A 80 -18.73 -1.20 7.63
C LEU A 80 -17.56 -1.90 6.92
N PRO A 81 -17.13 -1.41 5.75
CA PRO A 81 -15.93 -1.91 5.10
C PRO A 81 -14.70 -1.79 6.01
N THR A 82 -13.78 -2.74 5.90
CA THR A 82 -12.47 -2.65 6.53
C THR A 82 -11.73 -1.43 5.99
N SER A 83 -11.21 -0.62 6.91
CA SER A 83 -10.37 0.53 6.61
C SER A 83 -8.90 0.18 6.84
N TYR A 84 -8.03 0.78 6.06
CA TYR A 84 -6.59 0.60 6.07
C TYR A 84 -5.93 1.96 6.16
N ILE A 85 -4.92 2.08 7.01
CA ILE A 85 -4.17 3.31 7.21
C ILE A 85 -2.69 3.00 6.98
N LEU A 86 -2.01 3.78 6.15
CA LEU A 86 -0.56 3.72 6.06
C LEU A 86 0.02 4.29 7.35
N ARG A 87 0.76 3.46 8.10
CA ARG A 87 1.34 3.90 9.38
C ARG A 87 2.29 5.07 9.12
N GLU A 88 2.12 6.16 9.85
CA GLU A 88 2.90 7.39 9.63
C GLU A 88 4.41 7.15 9.74
N GLU A 89 4.81 6.26 10.66
CA GLU A 89 6.20 5.83 10.84
C GLU A 89 6.84 5.25 9.56
N TYR A 90 6.06 4.80 8.59
CA TYR A 90 6.56 4.22 7.34
C TYR A 90 6.34 5.13 6.10
N ALA A 91 5.71 6.30 6.27
CA ALA A 91 5.39 7.18 5.16
C ALA A 91 6.62 7.83 4.52
N ASP A 92 7.64 8.16 5.32
CA ASP A 92 8.94 8.65 4.83
C ASP A 92 9.65 7.60 3.96
N MET A 93 9.67 6.35 4.42
CA MET A 93 10.29 5.23 3.70
C MET A 93 9.55 4.94 2.39
N ALA A 94 8.22 4.93 2.40
CA ALA A 94 7.45 4.73 1.18
C ALA A 94 7.74 5.81 0.13
N ARG A 95 7.84 7.08 0.54
CA ARG A 95 8.24 8.18 -0.37
C ARG A 95 9.66 8.00 -0.91
N ALA A 96 10.60 7.60 -0.07
CA ALA A 96 11.98 7.39 -0.48
C ALA A 96 12.10 6.27 -1.53
N VAL A 97 11.43 5.13 -1.29
CA VAL A 97 11.44 3.99 -2.23
C VAL A 97 10.77 4.35 -3.55
N LEU A 98 9.70 5.15 -3.54
CA LEU A 98 9.05 5.65 -4.76
C LEU A 98 9.93 6.61 -5.57
N ALA A 99 10.75 7.41 -4.90
CA ALA A 99 11.68 8.33 -5.54
C ALA A 99 12.87 7.64 -6.24
N GLY A 100 13.02 6.32 -6.09
CA GLY A 100 14.10 5.55 -6.72
C GLY A 100 15.46 5.69 -6.02
N LEU A 101 15.45 5.98 -4.72
CA LEU A 101 16.64 6.14 -3.87
C LEU A 101 17.25 4.81 -3.43
#